data_AF-A0A537IAI9-F1
#
_entry.id   AF-A0A537IAI9-F1
#
_cell.length_a   1.000
_cell.length_b   1.000
_cell.length_c   1.000
_cell.angle_alpha   90.00
_cell.angle_beta   90.00
_cell.angle_gamma   90.00
#
_symmetry.space_group_name_H-M   'P 1'
#
loop_
_entity.id
_entity.type
_entity.pdbx_description
1 polymer ?
#
loop_
_entity_poly.entity_id
_entity_poly.type
_entity_poly.pdbx_seq_one_letter_code
_entity_poly.pdbx_strand_id
1 'polypeptide(L)' 'MGLKSSAIGKEAYGIVSCPYCKSLLIADTGYRSKSCFHCGKRFQLNDRPVLGSGRNAREARELLSKMKAQADQR' A
#
# COMPACT_ATOMS: atom_id res chain seq x y z
N MET A 1 2.16 7.92 16.36
CA MET A 1 1.15 7.25 15.50
C MET A 1 1.86 6.91 14.19
N GLY A 2 2.43 5.73 13.96
CA GLY A 2 1.74 4.47 13.72
C GLY A 2 2.22 3.84 12.39
N LEU A 3 3.53 3.90 12.08
CA LEU A 3 4.16 3.16 11.00
C LEU A 3 5.07 2.09 11.62
N LYS A 4 4.45 1.10 12.27
CA LYS A 4 5.14 -0.11 12.72
C LYS A 4 5.31 -1.04 11.52
N SER A 5 6.47 -1.06 10.88
CA SER A 5 6.88 -2.18 9.99
C SER A 5 8.40 -2.14 9.75
N SER A 6 9.18 -2.37 10.81
CA SER A 6 10.55 -2.90 10.67
C SER A 6 10.48 -4.38 11.03
N ALA A 7 10.25 -5.23 10.03
CA ALA A 7 10.53 -6.65 10.10
C ALA A 7 11.38 -6.97 8.87
N ILE A 8 12.65 -7.27 9.15
CA ILE A 8 13.66 -7.66 8.17
C ILE A 8 13.37 -9.13 7.85
N GLY A 9 12.98 -9.42 6.61
CA GLY A 9 12.92 -10.80 6.11
C GLY A 9 11.81 -11.09 5.09
N LYS A 10 12.06 -10.80 3.81
CA LYS A 10 11.44 -11.44 2.63
C LYS A 10 9.91 -11.40 2.47
N GLU A 11 9.22 -10.25 2.55
CA GLU A 11 7.81 -10.18 2.13
C GLU A 11 7.53 -8.89 1.35
N ALA A 12 6.96 -9.02 0.14
CA ALA A 12 6.85 -7.95 -0.84
C ALA A 12 5.86 -6.86 -0.37
N TYR A 13 6.25 -5.60 -0.47
CA TYR A 13 5.36 -4.48 -0.15
C TYR A 13 4.46 -4.18 -1.35
N GLY A 14 3.17 -4.50 -1.29
CA GLY A 14 2.20 -4.19 -2.34
C GLY A 14 1.52 -2.84 -2.13
N ILE A 15 1.44 -2.00 -3.15
CA ILE A 15 0.64 -0.78 -3.18
C ILE A 15 -0.79 -1.16 -3.55
N VAL A 16 -1.73 -0.79 -2.70
CA VAL A 16 -3.16 -1.04 -2.89
C VAL A 16 -3.95 0.25 -2.73
N SER A 17 -5.07 0.36 -3.43
CA SER A 17 -6.02 1.46 -3.25
C SER A 17 -7.09 1.10 -2.22
N CYS A 18 -7.39 2.03 -1.32
CA CYS A 18 -8.54 1.89 -0.42
C CYS A 18 -9.84 2.11 -1.22
N PRO A 19 -10.84 1.21 -1.15
CA PRO A 19 -12.10 1.37 -1.89
C PRO A 19 -12.97 2.48 -1.31
N TYR A 20 -12.76 2.82 -0.03
CA TYR A 20 -13.58 3.80 0.68
C TYR A 20 -13.09 5.22 0.42
N CYS A 21 -11.80 5.47 0.66
CA CYS A 21 -11.22 6.81 0.55
C CYS A 21 -10.35 7.01 -0.69
N LYS A 22 -10.22 6.00 -1.55
CA LYS A 22 -9.38 6.01 -2.76
C LYS A 22 -7.90 6.33 -2.51
N SER A 23 -7.46 6.36 -1.26
CA SER A 23 -6.06 6.60 -0.91
C SER A 23 -5.22 5.37 -1.21
N LEU A 24 -4.03 5.61 -1.79
CA LEU A 24 -3.02 4.59 -2.00
C LEU A 24 -2.31 4.27 -0.68
N LEU A 25 -2.17 2.99 -0.38
CA LEU A 25 -1.61 2.47 0.86
C LEU A 25 -0.56 1.42 0.53
N ILE A 26 0.49 1.38 1.34
CA ILE A 26 1.49 0.31 1.26
C ILE A 26 1.00 -0.83 2.14
N ALA A 27 0.53 -1.90 1.51
CA ALA A 27 0.25 -3.19 2.11
C ALA A 27 1.47 -4.09 2.10
N ASP A 28 1.51 -5.02 3.05
CA ASP A 28 2.49 -6.09 3.05
C ASP A 28 1.76 -7.33 2.51
N THR A 29 2.30 -7.95 1.46
CA THR A 29 1.63 -9.07 0.78
C THR A 29 1.59 -10.33 1.63
N GLY A 30 2.35 -10.39 2.73
CA GLY A 30 2.25 -11.47 3.72
C GLY A 30 0.91 -11.47 4.46
N TYR A 31 0.22 -10.32 4.52
CA TYR A 31 -1.06 -10.20 5.22
C TYR A 31 -2.25 -10.27 4.26
N ARG A 32 -3.27 -11.05 4.62
CA ARG A 32 -4.52 -11.17 3.82
C ARG A 32 -5.44 -9.96 3.92
N SER A 33 -5.29 -9.13 4.95
CA SER A 33 -6.17 -7.98 5.21
C SER A 33 -5.38 -6.81 5.76
N LYS A 34 -5.78 -5.60 5.39
CA LYS A 34 -5.16 -4.37 5.87
C LYS A 34 -6.21 -3.33 6.29
N SER A 35 -5.86 -2.59 7.34
CA SER A 35 -6.62 -1.43 7.79
C SER A 35 -6.07 -0.17 7.12
N CYS A 36 -6.96 0.62 6.53
CA CYS A 36 -6.63 1.92 5.98
C CYS A 36 -6.28 2.89 7.13
N PHE A 37 -5.07 3.44 7.11
CA PHE A 37 -4.68 4.47 8.10
C PHE A 37 -5.35 5.84 7.82
N HIS A 38 -5.80 6.10 6.58
CA HIS A 38 -6.48 7.35 6.23
C HIS A 38 -7.94 7.41 6.70
N CYS A 39 -8.72 6.34 6.47
CA CYS A 39 -10.15 6.31 6.77
C CYS A 39 -10.55 5.35 7.90
N GLY A 40 -9.60 4.60 8.47
CA GLY A 40 -9.84 3.62 9.53
C GLY A 40 -10.56 2.35 9.10
N LYS A 41 -10.98 2.21 7.83
CA LYS A 41 -11.71 1.03 7.35
C LYS A 41 -10.76 -0.13 7.07
N ARG A 42 -11.16 -1.35 7.45
CA ARG A 42 -10.44 -2.59 7.17
C ARG A 42 -10.96 -3.26 5.91
N PHE A 43 -10.06 -3.79 5.08
CA PHE A 43 -10.41 -4.50 3.86
C PHE A 43 -9.44 -5.65 3.56
N GLN A 44 -9.87 -6.60 2.73
CA GLN A 44 -9.06 -7.73 2.29
C GLN A 44 -8.17 -7.34 1.10
N LEU A 45 -6.93 -7.83 1.12
CA LEU A 45 -5.93 -7.60 0.07
C LEU A 45 -6.01 -8.67 -1.02
N ASN A 46 -6.42 -9.89 -0.67
CA ASN A 46 -6.50 -11.03 -1.60
C ASN A 46 -7.42 -10.80 -2.80
N ASP A 47 -8.46 -9.98 -2.62
CA ASP A 47 -9.48 -9.74 -3.64
C ASP A 47 -9.12 -8.57 -4.57
N ARG A 48 -7.92 -7.99 -4.44
CA ARG A 48 -7.59 -6.72 -5.08
C ARG A 48 -6.32 -6.72 -5.89
N PRO A 49 -6.33 -6.01 -7.04
CA PRO A 49 -5.13 -5.82 -7.82
C PRO A 49 -4.16 -4.96 -7.03
N VAL A 50 -2.98 -5.53 -6.78
CA VAL A 50 -1.82 -4.78 -6.29
C VAL A 50 -1.35 -3.90 -7.44
N LEU A 51 -1.45 -2.59 -7.25
CA LEU A 51 -1.12 -1.58 -8.26
C LEU A 51 0.38 -1.50 -8.56
N GLY A 52 1.21 -1.96 -7.63
CA GLY A 52 2.64 -2.09 -7.79
C GLY A 52 3.21 -2.74 -6.54
N SER A 53 4.30 -3.50 -6.66
CA SER A 53 4.99 -4.06 -5.50
C SER A 53 6.42 -3.57 -5.44
N GLY A 54 6.90 -3.27 -4.23
CA GLY A 54 8.27 -2.88 -3.94
C GLY A 54 8.94 -3.95 -3.09
N ARG A 55 10.25 -4.14 -3.29
CA ARG A 55 11.01 -5.07 -2.44
C ARG A 55 11.22 -4.48 -1.05
N ASN A 56 11.25 -3.14 -0.97
CA ASN A 56 11.52 -2.39 0.26
C ASN A 56 10.50 -1.25 0.43
N ALA A 57 10.32 -0.80 1.69
CA ALA A 57 9.47 0.34 2.02
C ALA A 57 9.85 1.64 1.28
N ARG A 58 11.14 1.81 0.94
CA ARG A 58 11.63 2.96 0.16
C ARG A 58 11.11 2.92 -1.28
N GLU A 59 11.29 1.80 -1.98
CA GLU A 59 10.76 1.61 -3.33
C GLU A 59 9.24 1.77 -3.38
N ALA A 60 8.52 1.20 -2.40
CA ALA A 60 7.07 1.33 -2.32
C ALA A 60 6.62 2.80 -2.18
N ARG A 61 7.37 3.63 -1.45
CA ARG A 61 7.10 5.07 -1.35
C ARG A 61 7.41 5.81 -2.66
N GLU A 62 8.51 5.48 -3.33
CA GLU A 62 8.88 6.08 -4.60
C GLU A 62 7.86 5.76 -5.70
N LEU A 63 7.41 4.50 -5.78
CA LEU A 63 6.31 4.07 -6.64
C LEU A 63 5.03 4.82 -6.31
N LEU A 64 4.65 4.92 -5.03
CA LEU A 64 3.45 5.64 -4.62
C LEU A 64 3.49 7.13 -5.01
N SER A 65 4.65 7.77 -4.89
CA SER A 65 4.84 9.17 -5.31
C SER A 65 4.76 9.32 -6.84
N LYS A 66 5.36 8.41 -7.60
CA LYS A 66 5.26 8.37 -9.07
C LYS A 66 3.83 8.14 -9.53
N MET A 67 3.10 7.21 -8.90
CA MET A 67 1.69 6.94 -9.21
C MET A 67 0.80 8.15 -8.93
N LYS A 68 1.02 8.86 -7.81
CA LYS A 68 0.30 10.11 -7.52
C LYS A 68 0.60 11.18 -8.57
N ALA A 69 1.87 11.36 -8.93
CA ALA A 69 2.28 12.33 -9.95
C ALA A 69 1.73 12.01 -11.35
N GLN A 70 1.48 10.74 -11.66
CA GLN A 70 0.82 10.34 -12.91
C GLN A 70 -0.70 10.50 -12.85
N ALA A 71 -1.32 10.29 -11.69
CA ALA A 71 -2.76 10.47 -11.51
C ALA A 71 -3.20 11.95 -11.53
N ASP A 72 -2.31 12.87 -11.19
CA ASP A 72 -2.54 14.32 -11.14
C ASP A 72 -2.41 15.01 -12.52
N GLN A 73 -1.86 14.34 -13.53
CA GLN A 73 -1.62 14.92 -14.87
C GLN A 73 -2.86 14.90 -15.80
N ARG A 74 -4.09 14.93 -15.27
CA ARG A 74 -5.32 14.92 -16.08
C ARG A 74 -6.27 16.06 -15.74
#